data_AF-A0A3M1N0S9-F1
#
_entry.id   AF-A0A3M1N0S9-F1
#
_cell.length_a   1.000
_cell.length_b   1.000
_cell.length_c   1.000
_cell.angle_alpha   90.00
_cell.angle_beta   90.00
_cell.angle_gamma   90.00
#
_symmetry.space_group_name_H-M   'P 1'
#
loop_
_entity.id
_entity.type
_entity.pdbx_description
1 polymer ?
#
loop_
_entity_poly.entity_id
_entity_poly.type
_entity_poly.pdbx_seq_one_letter_code
_entity_poly.pdbx_strand_id
1 'polypeptide(L)'
;LRSTVYGLSAILLLANTAFFLFAPPYLFGIQRMLFNTPSARAIRQYDTYVTTRLQVIQENFDPASTAILANGRNFRLPAYYLPDYQALDLSARFDVGMAKTVLPPPIHTLVFFDADVIPPLADGLTPRIISLPDGGTLTYIQWPPGHPLEVSPQGIR
;
A
#
# COMPACT_ATOMS: atom_id res chain seq x y z
N LEU A 1 -47.29 14.79 14.14
CA LEU A 1 -46.73 14.41 12.82
C LEU A 1 -45.40 15.09 12.50
N ARG A 2 -45.29 16.43 12.49
CA ARG A 2 -43.99 17.09 12.21
C ARG A 2 -42.91 16.83 13.27
N SER A 3 -43.24 16.92 14.57
CA SER A 3 -42.25 16.65 15.65
C SER A 3 -41.78 15.20 15.70
N THR A 4 -42.68 14.24 15.42
CA THR A 4 -42.35 12.81 15.34
C THR A 4 -41.42 12.49 14.16
N VAL A 5 -41.62 13.15 13.02
CA VAL A 5 -40.71 13.02 11.87
C VAL A 5 -39.33 13.61 12.20
N TYR A 6 -39.26 14.80 12.79
CA TYR A 6 -37.97 15.39 13.21
C TYR A 6 -37.25 14.55 14.26
N GLY A 7 -37.97 14.00 15.24
CA GLY A 7 -37.40 13.11 16.25
C GLY A 7 -36.81 11.83 15.62
N LEU A 8 -37.54 11.19 14.70
CA LEU A 8 -37.04 10.02 13.96
C LEU A 8 -35.83 10.37 13.10
N SER A 9 -35.85 11.48 12.38
CA SER A 9 -34.72 11.95 11.58
C SER A 9 -33.48 12.23 12.45
N ALA A 10 -33.64 12.87 13.60
CA ALA A 10 -32.54 13.14 14.51
C ALA A 10 -31.94 11.84 15.10
N ILE A 11 -32.79 10.88 15.47
CA ILE A 11 -32.34 9.57 15.96
C ILE A 11 -31.58 8.82 14.85
N LEU A 12 -32.10 8.80 13.63
CA LEU A 12 -31.43 8.15 12.50
C LEU A 12 -30.08 8.80 12.18
N LEU A 13 -30.00 10.14 12.22
CA LEU A 13 -28.74 10.86 12.03
C LEU A 13 -27.74 10.49 13.13
N LEU A 14 -28.15 10.57 14.41
CA LEU A 14 -27.29 10.22 15.54
C LEU A 14 -26.82 8.76 15.48
N ALA A 15 -27.71 7.83 15.13
CA ALA A 15 -27.37 6.42 14.98
C ALA A 15 -26.35 6.20 13.85
N ASN A 16 -26.51 6.86 12.71
CA ASN A 16 -25.54 6.81 11.62
C ASN A 16 -24.19 7.41 12.04
N THR A 17 -24.19 8.59 12.67
CA THR A 17 -22.95 9.22 13.17
C THR A 17 -22.24 8.33 14.19
N ALA A 18 -22.98 7.78 15.16
CA ALA A 18 -22.42 6.86 16.14
C ALA A 18 -21.84 5.59 15.49
N PHE A 19 -22.53 5.03 14.49
CA PHE A 19 -22.02 3.90 13.72
C PHE A 19 -20.68 4.22 13.05
N PHE A 20 -20.55 5.34 12.34
CA PHE A 20 -19.26 5.69 11.72
C PHE A 20 -18.16 6.05 12.72
N LEU A 21 -18.49 6.50 13.94
CA LEU A 21 -17.49 6.79 14.96
C LEU A 21 -17.01 5.53 15.71
N PHE A 22 -17.91 4.59 15.98
CA PHE A 22 -17.64 3.46 16.89
C PHE A 22 -17.65 2.09 16.23
N ALA A 23 -18.08 1.95 14.98
CA ALA A 23 -18.07 0.65 14.31
C ALA A 23 -16.65 0.07 14.25
N PRO A 24 -16.51 -1.25 14.50
CA PRO A 24 -15.25 -1.92 14.32
C PRO A 24 -14.81 -1.81 12.85
N PRO A 25 -13.49 -1.80 12.59
CA PRO A 25 -12.96 -1.66 11.23
C PRO A 25 -13.43 -2.79 10.31
N TYR A 26 -13.69 -3.99 10.86
CA TYR A 26 -14.21 -5.14 10.13
C TYR A 26 -15.63 -5.47 10.62
N LEU A 27 -16.62 -5.27 9.76
CA LEU A 27 -17.94 -5.83 9.97
C LEU A 27 -17.92 -7.29 9.48
N PHE A 28 -18.45 -8.22 10.28
CA PHE A 28 -18.54 -9.64 9.94
C PHE A 28 -17.22 -10.44 9.88
N GLY A 29 -16.14 -9.93 10.47
CA GLY A 29 -14.89 -10.69 10.64
C GLY A 29 -14.08 -10.95 9.36
N ILE A 30 -14.46 -10.33 8.24
CA ILE A 30 -13.74 -10.44 6.96
C ILE A 30 -12.61 -9.42 6.97
N GLN A 31 -11.36 -9.87 7.15
CA GLN A 31 -10.14 -9.04 7.16
C GLN A 31 -9.68 -8.66 5.74
N ARG A 32 -10.58 -8.15 4.89
CA ARG A 32 -10.20 -7.61 3.58
C ARG A 32 -10.48 -6.12 3.58
N MET A 33 -9.44 -5.30 3.37
CA MET A 33 -9.53 -3.82 3.45
C MET A 33 -10.63 -3.20 2.56
N LEU A 34 -11.04 -3.87 1.47
CA LEU A 34 -12.12 -3.44 0.59
C LEU A 34 -13.51 -3.40 1.25
N PHE A 35 -13.69 -4.09 2.38
CA PHE A 35 -14.95 -4.13 3.14
C PHE A 35 -14.84 -3.48 4.52
N ASN A 36 -13.81 -2.65 4.72
CA ASN A 36 -13.68 -1.93 5.99
C ASN A 36 -14.72 -0.82 6.09
N THR A 37 -15.37 -0.73 7.25
CA THR A 37 -16.20 0.43 7.56
C THR A 37 -15.28 1.64 7.59
N PRO A 38 -15.60 2.75 6.88
CA PRO A 38 -14.81 3.97 6.94
C PRO A 38 -15.05 4.67 8.29
N SER A 39 -14.62 4.04 9.37
CA SER A 39 -14.68 4.61 10.72
C SER A 39 -13.44 5.46 10.99
N ALA A 40 -13.55 6.38 11.95
CA ALA A 40 -12.41 7.21 12.35
C ALA A 40 -11.19 6.38 12.75
N ARG A 41 -11.41 5.19 13.34
CA ARG A 41 -10.35 4.25 13.69
C ARG A 41 -9.70 3.65 12.44
N ALA A 42 -10.48 3.21 11.46
CA ALA A 42 -9.96 2.63 10.23
C ALA A 42 -9.14 3.66 9.43
N ILE A 43 -9.59 4.93 9.39
CA ILE A 43 -8.86 6.03 8.76
C ILE A 43 -7.52 6.24 9.45
N ARG A 44 -7.50 6.41 10.78
CA ARG A 44 -6.24 6.60 11.52
C ARG A 44 -5.27 5.43 11.36
N GLN A 45 -5.78 4.20 11.38
CA GLN A 45 -4.96 3.01 11.15
C GLN A 45 -4.32 3.00 9.76
N TYR A 46 -5.09 3.37 8.73
CA TYR A 46 -4.57 3.50 7.38
C TYR A 46 -3.57 4.64 7.23
N ASP A 47 -3.83 5.79 7.85
CA ASP A 47 -2.89 6.92 7.86
C ASP A 47 -1.57 6.53 8.52
N THR A 48 -1.60 5.85 9.67
CA THR A 48 -0.40 5.30 10.32
C THR A 48 0.32 4.33 9.39
N TYR A 49 -0.39 3.36 8.81
CA TYR A 49 0.18 2.41 7.86
C TYR A 49 0.92 3.08 6.70
N VAL A 50 0.31 4.11 6.07
CA VAL A 50 0.92 4.82 4.94
C VAL A 50 2.12 5.65 5.41
N THR A 51 1.94 6.49 6.43
CA THR A 51 2.98 7.41 6.92
C THR A 51 4.23 6.66 7.42
N THR A 52 4.06 5.60 8.19
CA THR A 52 5.17 4.78 8.70
C THR A 52 5.97 4.14 7.57
N ARG A 53 5.31 3.61 6.54
CA ARG A 53 6.00 3.04 5.37
C ARG A 53 6.75 4.09 4.57
N LEU A 54 6.12 5.22 4.29
CA LEU A 54 6.76 6.32 3.56
C LEU A 54 8.02 6.79 4.28
N GLN A 55 7.92 7.00 5.60
CA GLN A 55 9.05 7.41 6.42
C GLN A 55 10.19 6.40 6.37
N VAL A 56 9.90 5.11 6.62
CA VAL A 56 10.93 4.05 6.58
C VAL A 56 11.56 3.95 5.19
N ILE A 57 10.77 4.13 4.13
CA ILE A 57 11.31 4.10 2.76
C ILE A 57 12.31 5.25 2.54
N GLN A 58 11.93 6.46 2.93
CA GLN A 58 12.76 7.66 2.78
C GLN A 58 14.04 7.61 3.62
N GLU A 59 14.00 6.96 4.79
CA GLU A 59 15.15 6.84 5.67
C GLU A 59 16.15 5.75 5.25
N ASN A 60 15.69 4.71 4.55
CA ASN A 60 16.49 3.50 4.33
C ASN A 60 16.91 3.26 2.87
N PHE A 61 16.27 3.92 1.90
CA PHE A 61 16.52 3.65 0.48
C PHE A 61 16.89 4.90 -0.29
N ASP A 62 17.95 4.78 -1.09
CA ASP A 62 18.39 5.84 -2.00
C ASP A 62 17.38 5.99 -3.16
N PRO A 63 16.79 7.19 -3.34
CA PRO A 63 15.80 7.43 -4.39
C PRO A 63 16.36 7.22 -5.80
N ALA A 64 17.65 7.45 -6.04
CA ALA A 64 18.24 7.32 -7.37
C ALA A 64 18.35 5.87 -7.85
N SER A 65 18.34 4.91 -6.94
CA SER A 65 18.58 3.49 -7.23
C SER A 65 17.42 2.57 -6.84
N THR A 66 16.31 3.14 -6.36
CA THR A 66 15.18 2.40 -5.81
C THR A 66 13.92 2.62 -6.60
N ALA A 67 13.28 1.51 -7.01
CA ALA A 67 11.91 1.49 -7.50
C ALA A 67 10.96 0.97 -6.41
N ILE A 68 9.71 1.42 -6.47
CA ILE A 68 8.70 1.07 -5.46
C ILE A 68 7.48 0.48 -6.15
N LEU A 69 7.09 -0.70 -5.70
CA LEU A 69 5.92 -1.42 -6.18
C LEU A 69 4.83 -1.40 -5.12
N ALA A 70 3.71 -0.78 -5.46
CA ALA A 70 2.45 -0.81 -4.73
C ALA A 70 1.34 -1.32 -5.65
N ASN A 71 0.23 -1.78 -5.08
CA ASN A 71 -0.85 -2.39 -5.84
C ASN A 71 -2.23 -2.01 -5.29
N GLY A 72 -3.31 -2.34 -6.02
CA GLY A 72 -4.69 -2.23 -5.55
C GLY A 72 -5.07 -0.80 -5.20
N ARG A 73 -5.33 -0.50 -3.92
CA ARG A 73 -5.68 0.87 -3.49
C ARG A 73 -4.45 1.80 -3.43
N ASN A 74 -3.26 1.23 -3.30
CA ASN A 74 -2.03 1.96 -2.98
C ASN A 74 -1.16 2.25 -4.20
N PHE A 75 -1.54 1.78 -5.39
CA PHE A 75 -0.73 1.91 -6.62
C PHE A 75 -0.32 3.35 -6.97
N ARG A 76 -1.11 4.35 -6.55
CA ARG A 76 -0.82 5.78 -6.78
C ARG A 76 0.09 6.41 -5.73
N LEU A 77 0.27 5.77 -4.58
CA LEU A 77 1.01 6.36 -3.46
C LEU A 77 2.47 6.62 -3.80
N PRO A 78 3.23 5.69 -4.45
CA PRO A 78 4.62 5.96 -4.79
C PRO A 78 4.79 7.19 -5.68
N ALA A 79 3.99 7.29 -6.75
CA ALA A 79 4.05 8.43 -7.67
C ALA A 79 3.70 9.78 -7.00
N TYR A 80 2.85 9.77 -5.98
CA TYR A 80 2.41 10.99 -5.31
C TYR A 80 3.31 11.41 -4.14
N TYR A 81 3.73 10.47 -3.30
CA TYR A 81 4.47 10.76 -2.07
C TYR A 81 5.98 10.59 -2.19
N LEU A 82 6.44 9.89 -3.22
CA LEU A 82 7.86 9.53 -3.41
C LEU A 82 8.34 9.93 -4.82
N PRO A 83 8.19 11.21 -5.20
CA PRO A 83 8.44 11.67 -6.58
C PRO A 83 9.90 11.58 -7.01
N ASP A 84 10.84 11.51 -6.07
CA ASP A 84 12.27 11.44 -6.37
C ASP A 84 12.74 10.00 -6.71
N TYR A 85 11.89 9.00 -6.48
CA TYR A 85 12.20 7.59 -6.71
C TYR A 85 12.06 7.20 -8.19
N GLN A 86 12.67 6.07 -8.55
CA GLN A 86 12.66 5.60 -9.93
C GLN A 86 11.40 4.78 -10.26
N ALA A 87 11.09 4.72 -11.56
CA ALA A 87 9.99 3.92 -12.12
C ALA A 87 8.62 4.18 -11.44
N LEU A 88 8.24 5.47 -11.33
CA LEU A 88 7.00 5.91 -10.66
C LEU A 88 5.72 5.33 -11.29
N ASP A 89 5.75 4.93 -12.55
CA ASP A 89 4.65 4.30 -13.29
C ASP A 89 4.55 2.79 -13.07
N LEU A 90 5.57 2.16 -12.45
CA LEU A 90 5.67 0.72 -12.27
C LEU A 90 4.43 0.14 -11.58
N SER A 91 3.99 0.78 -10.51
CA SER A 91 2.82 0.36 -9.73
C SER A 91 1.54 0.40 -10.55
N ALA A 92 1.34 1.44 -11.36
CA ALA A 92 0.18 1.56 -12.23
C ALA A 92 0.18 0.51 -13.35
N ARG A 93 1.35 0.24 -13.94
CA ARG A 93 1.49 -0.79 -14.98
C ARG A 93 1.26 -2.19 -14.43
N PHE A 94 1.73 -2.44 -13.21
CA PHE A 94 1.53 -3.71 -12.52
C PHE A 94 0.05 -3.95 -12.18
N ASP A 95 -0.66 -2.96 -11.63
CA ASP A 95 -2.07 -3.06 -11.23
C ASP A 95 -3.01 -3.34 -12.42
N VAL A 96 -2.73 -2.74 -13.59
CA VAL A 96 -3.51 -2.97 -14.82
C VAL A 96 -3.16 -4.31 -15.49
N GLY A 97 -2.26 -5.10 -14.91
CA GLY A 97 -1.81 -6.38 -15.46
C GLY A 97 -1.07 -6.23 -16.79
N MET A 98 -0.48 -5.06 -17.04
CA MET A 98 0.26 -4.79 -18.27
C MET A 98 1.58 -5.57 -18.31
N ALA A 99 2.15 -5.61 -19.52
CA ALA A 99 3.35 -6.35 -19.86
C ALA A 99 4.53 -6.07 -18.93
N LYS A 100 5.36 -7.12 -18.81
CA LYS A 100 6.71 -7.16 -18.24
C LYS A 100 7.40 -5.79 -18.32
N THR A 101 7.77 -5.26 -17.16
CA THR A 101 8.50 -3.99 -17.05
C THR A 101 9.93 -4.30 -16.67
N VAL A 102 10.87 -3.94 -17.54
CA VAL A 102 12.30 -4.06 -17.26
C VAL A 102 12.74 -2.80 -16.54
N LEU A 103 13.29 -2.94 -15.33
CA LEU A 103 13.86 -1.86 -14.57
C LEU A 103 15.25 -1.52 -15.15
N PRO A 104 15.45 -0.32 -15.71
CA PRO A 104 16.73 0.06 -16.29
C PRO A 104 17.76 0.37 -15.19
N PRO A 105 19.07 0.27 -15.49
CA PRO A 105 20.10 0.90 -14.66
C PRO A 105 19.80 2.39 -14.48
N PRO A 106 20.03 2.99 -13.29
CA PRO A 106 20.80 2.46 -12.16
C PRO A 106 19.97 1.71 -11.10
N ILE A 107 18.71 1.38 -11.38
CA ILE A 107 17.82 0.74 -10.41
C ILE A 107 18.35 -0.64 -10.04
N HIS A 108 18.57 -0.85 -8.74
CA HIS A 108 19.05 -2.12 -8.20
C HIS A 108 18.41 -2.49 -6.86
N THR A 109 17.43 -1.71 -6.43
CA THR A 109 16.56 -1.99 -5.28
C THR A 109 15.10 -1.90 -5.70
N LEU A 110 14.29 -2.87 -5.28
CA LEU A 110 12.85 -2.87 -5.45
C LEU A 110 12.20 -3.06 -4.08
N VAL A 111 11.39 -2.08 -3.69
CA VAL A 111 10.65 -2.09 -2.43
C VAL A 111 9.20 -2.44 -2.69
N PHE A 112 8.66 -3.38 -1.92
CA PHE A 112 7.24 -3.74 -1.92
C PHE A 112 6.52 -2.92 -0.86
N PHE A 113 5.72 -1.95 -1.30
CA PHE A 113 4.97 -1.08 -0.39
C PHE A 113 3.92 -1.89 0.40
N ASP A 114 3.25 -2.82 -0.28
CA ASP A 114 2.20 -3.67 0.28
C ASP A 114 2.75 -5.05 0.65
N ALA A 115 2.46 -5.53 1.87
CA ALA A 115 2.92 -6.83 2.35
C ALA A 115 2.30 -8.01 1.57
N ASP A 116 1.09 -7.82 1.05
CA ASP A 116 0.28 -8.89 0.44
C ASP A 116 0.64 -9.12 -1.04
N VAL A 117 1.65 -8.40 -1.56
CA VAL A 117 1.90 -8.29 -3.01
C VAL A 117 3.38 -8.51 -3.30
N ILE A 118 3.87 -9.69 -2.94
CA ILE A 118 5.20 -10.15 -3.34
C ILE A 118 5.00 -11.24 -4.40
N PRO A 119 5.23 -10.93 -5.69
CA PRO A 119 5.20 -11.94 -6.74
C PRO A 119 6.28 -12.99 -6.51
N PRO A 120 6.18 -14.17 -7.14
CA PRO A 120 7.24 -15.17 -7.11
C PRO A 120 8.58 -14.57 -7.56
N LEU A 121 9.63 -14.78 -6.76
CA LEU A 121 10.98 -14.32 -7.04
C LEU A 121 11.77 -15.41 -7.78
N ALA A 122 12.54 -15.05 -8.81
CA ALA A 122 13.47 -15.95 -9.47
C ALA A 122 14.63 -16.38 -8.55
N ASP A 123 15.25 -17.49 -8.91
CA ASP A 123 16.43 -18.02 -8.21
C ASP A 123 17.54 -16.96 -8.14
N GLY A 124 18.06 -16.73 -6.93
CA GLY A 124 19.10 -15.73 -6.65
C GLY A 124 18.57 -14.39 -6.10
N LEU A 125 17.27 -14.13 -6.16
CA LEU A 125 16.66 -12.96 -5.51
C LEU A 125 16.21 -13.33 -4.10
N THR A 126 16.83 -12.70 -3.09
CA THR A 126 16.50 -12.96 -1.69
C THR A 126 15.68 -11.80 -1.11
N PRO A 127 14.44 -12.04 -0.65
CA PRO A 127 13.65 -11.01 0.00
C PRO A 127 14.28 -10.65 1.35
N ARG A 128 14.38 -9.34 1.62
CA ARG A 128 14.82 -8.77 2.88
C ARG A 128 13.67 -8.03 3.52
N ILE A 129 13.63 -8.04 4.85
CA ILE A 129 12.51 -7.52 5.63
C ILE A 129 13.03 -6.45 6.59
N ILE A 130 12.31 -5.32 6.65
CA ILE A 130 12.48 -4.28 7.66
C ILE A 130 11.23 -4.29 8.54
N SER A 131 11.42 -4.38 9.85
CA SER A 131 10.33 -4.24 10.82
C SER A 131 9.91 -2.78 10.92
N LEU A 132 8.61 -2.52 10.91
CA LEU A 132 8.03 -1.18 11.01
C LEU A 132 7.65 -0.86 12.46
N PRO A 133 7.70 0.42 12.88
CA PRO A 133 7.26 0.86 14.21
C PRO A 133 5.81 0.50 14.56
N ASP A 134 4.93 0.33 13.58
CA ASP A 134 3.54 -0.06 13.75
C ASP A 134 3.33 -1.58 13.92
N GLY A 135 4.43 -2.35 13.95
CA GLY A 135 4.43 -3.82 14.03
C GLY A 135 4.30 -4.50 12.66
N GLY A 136 4.16 -3.73 11.58
CA GLY A 136 4.18 -4.26 10.21
C GLY A 136 5.57 -4.59 9.71
N THR A 137 5.64 -5.02 8.45
CA THR A 137 6.90 -5.30 7.76
C THR A 137 6.94 -4.66 6.38
N LEU A 138 8.14 -4.24 5.97
CA LEU A 138 8.43 -3.78 4.62
C LEU A 138 9.41 -4.75 3.98
N THR A 139 9.01 -5.31 2.83
CA THR A 139 9.86 -6.24 2.09
C THR A 139 10.54 -5.52 0.95
N TYR A 140 11.79 -5.87 0.67
CA TYR A 140 12.51 -5.36 -0.47
C TYR A 140 13.46 -6.44 -1.01
N ILE A 141 13.88 -6.27 -2.26
CA ILE A 141 14.94 -7.07 -2.88
C ILE A 141 16.03 -6.14 -3.41
N GLN A 142 17.25 -6.64 -3.42
CA GLN A 142 18.40 -5.97 -4.00
C GLN A 142 19.12 -6.93 -4.91
N TRP A 143 19.64 -6.41 -6.01
CA TRP A 143 20.43 -7.17 -6.96
C TRP A 143 21.68 -6.35 -7.37
N PRO A 144 22.68 -6.96 -8.01
CA PRO A 144 23.87 -6.22 -8.43
C PRO A 144 23.53 -5.12 -9.46
N PRO A 145 24.16 -3.94 -9.38
CA PRO A 145 23.93 -2.87 -10.35
C PRO A 145 24.33 -3.30 -11.76
N GLY A 146 23.62 -2.78 -12.77
CA GLY A 146 23.86 -3.10 -14.18
C GLY A 146 23.17 -4.37 -14.67
N HIS A 147 22.53 -5.14 -13.79
CA HIS A 147 21.65 -6.25 -14.16
C HIS A 147 20.21 -5.75 -14.21
N PRO A 148 19.58 -5.67 -15.40
CA PRO A 148 18.17 -5.28 -15.48
C PRO A 148 17.30 -6.36 -14.84
N LEU A 149 16.29 -5.92 -14.10
CA LEU A 149 15.30 -6.80 -13.47
C LEU A 149 13.96 -6.69 -14.18
N GLU A 150 13.36 -7.80 -14.53
CA GLU A 150 12.02 -7.86 -15.10
C GLU A 150 10.98 -8.02 -13.97
N VAL A 151 10.02 -7.10 -13.93
CA VAL A 151 8.91 -7.11 -12.98
C VAL A 151 7.61 -7.39 -13.72
N SER A 152 6.87 -8.39 -13.27
CA SER A 152 5.54 -8.73 -13.79
C SER A 152 4.65 -9.31 -12.69
N PRO A 153 3.31 -9.32 -12.88
CA PRO A 153 2.39 -10.00 -11.96
C PRO A 153 2.65 -11.50 -11.82
N GLN A 154 3.31 -12.12 -12.80
CA GLN A 154 3.61 -13.55 -12.82
C GLN A 154 4.91 -13.90 -12.09
N GLY A 155 5.72 -12.89 -11.76
CA GLY A 155 6.99 -13.06 -11.08
C GLY A 155 8.01 -12.00 -11.45
N ILE A 156 9.11 -12.03 -10.71
CA ILE A 156 10.25 -11.11 -10.83
C ILE A 156 11.48 -11.92 -11.23
N ARG A 157 12.14 -11.53 -12.32
CA ARG A 157 13.21 -12.32 -12.97
C ARG A 157 14.38 -11.48 -13.41
#